data_AF-A0A929PK39-F1
#
_entry.id   AF-A0A929PK39-F1
#
_cell.length_a   1.000
_cell.length_b   1.000
_cell.length_c   1.000
_cell.angle_alpha   90.00
_cell.angle_beta   90.00
_cell.angle_gamma   90.00
#
_symmetry.space_group_name_H-M   'P 1'
#
loop_
_entity.id
_entity.type
_entity.pdbx_description
1 polymer ?
#
loop_
_entity_poly.entity_id
_entity_poly.type
_entity_poly.pdbx_seq_one_letter_code
_entity_poly.pdbx_strand_id
1 'polypeptide(L)' 'MQELIKYGKKIVEAGLAHSHFGNVSKRVGDQMLISTTGSML' A
#
# COMPACT_ATOMS: atom_id res chain seq x y z
N MET A 1 4.54 -5.47 -7.76
CA MET A 1 5.12 -4.74 -6.62
C MET A 1 5.25 -3.23 -6.87
N GLN A 2 5.85 -2.80 -7.98
CA GLN A 2 6.05 -1.36 -8.30
C GLN A 2 4.78 -0.52 -8.22
N GLU A 3 3.64 -1.06 -8.67
CA GLU A 3 2.37 -0.35 -8.63
C GLU A 3 1.84 -0.13 -7.20
N LEU A 4 1.94 -1.13 -6.30
CA LEU A 4 1.59 -0.93 -4.88
C LEU A 4 2.44 0.16 -4.25
N ILE A 5 3.75 0.18 -4.53
CA ILE A 5 4.67 1.20 -4.01
C ILE A 5 4.29 2.59 -4.54
N LYS A 6 3.95 2.71 -5.83
CA LYS A 6 3.51 3.97 -6.43
C LYS A 6 2.25 4.51 -5.75
N TYR A 7 1.26 3.67 -5.49
CA TYR A 7 0.02 4.10 -4.83
C TYR A 7 0.19 4.31 -3.33
N GLY A 8 1.00 3.51 -2.64
CA GLY A 8 1.37 3.73 -1.24
C GLY A 8 1.97 5.12 -1.03
N LYS A 9 2.96 5.50 -1.84
CA LYS A 9 3.54 6.85 -1.83
C LYS A 9 2.51 7.95 -2.06
N LYS A 10 1.61 7.79 -3.03
CA LYS A 10 0.55 8.78 -3.29
C LYS A 10 -0.38 8.98 -2.09
N ILE A 11 -0.71 7.91 -1.36
CA ILE A 11 -1.55 7.96 -0.17
C ILE A 11 -0.83 8.76 0.94
N VAL A 12 0.46 8.49 1.14
CA VAL A 12 1.29 9.20 2.13
C VAL A 12 1.47 10.67 1.75
N GLU A 13 1.80 10.97 0.49
CA GLU A 13 1.95 12.33 -0.05
C GLU A 13 0.66 13.15 0.06
N ALA A 14 -0.50 12.49 -0.06
CA ALA A 14 -1.81 13.12 0.12
C ALA A 14 -2.21 13.32 1.60
N GLY A 15 -1.37 12.90 2.56
CA GLY A 15 -1.65 12.99 3.99
C GLY A 15 -2.74 12.03 4.48
N LEU A 16 -3.09 11.02 3.68
CA LEU A 16 -4.14 10.06 4.00
C LEU A 16 -3.64 8.89 4.86
N ALA A 17 -2.32 8.67 4.90
CA ALA A 17 -1.65 7.69 5.75
C ALA A 17 -0.29 8.22 6.21
N HIS A 18 0.20 7.75 7.35
CA HIS A 18 1.52 8.10 7.87
C HIS A 18 2.14 6.94 8.67
N SER A 19 3.46 6.89 8.78
CA SER A 19 4.19 5.86 9.54
C SER A 19 3.77 4.43 9.11
N HIS A 20 3.34 3.58 10.04
CA HIS A 20 2.88 2.21 9.79
C HIS A 20 1.34 2.09 9.70
N PHE A 21 0.61 3.21 9.62
CA PHE A 21 -0.84 3.21 9.50
C PHE A 21 -1.28 3.09 8.03
N GLY A 22 -2.35 2.32 7.80
CA GLY A 22 -2.92 2.06 6.47
C GLY A 22 -2.43 0.75 5.85
N ASN A 23 -3.10 0.32 4.78
CA ASN A 23 -2.72 -0.85 3.99
C ASN A 23 -3.00 -0.57 2.51
N VAL A 24 -2.24 -1.19 1.60
CA VAL A 24 -2.52 -1.14 0.16
C VAL A 24 -2.51 -2.55 -0.41
N SER A 25 -3.46 -2.83 -1.29
CA SER A 25 -3.57 -4.13 -1.96
C SER A 25 -3.85 -3.97 -3.45
N LYS A 26 -3.48 -5.01 -4.21
CA LYS A 26 -3.83 -5.17 -5.63
C LYS A 26 -4.35 -6.58 -5.86
N ARG A 27 -5.47 -6.70 -6.56
CA ARG A 27 -5.94 -7.98 -7.10
C ARG A 27 -5.07 -8.43 -8.27
N VAL A 28 -4.63 -9.68 -8.25
CA VAL A 28 -3.86 -10.33 -9.33
C VAL A 28 -4.53 -11.66 -9.65
N GLY A 29 -5.35 -11.68 -10.70
CA GLY A 29 -6.24 -12.81 -10.99
C GLY A 29 -7.18 -13.07 -9.80
N ASP A 30 -7.16 -14.30 -9.31
CA ASP A 30 -7.97 -14.75 -8.17
C ASP A 30 -7.29 -14.52 -6.81
N GLN A 31 -6.11 -13.89 -6.81
CA GLN A 31 -5.34 -13.61 -5.61
C GLN A 31 -5.32 -12.11 -5.28
N MET A 32 -4.93 -11.79 -4.05
CA MET A 32 -4.68 -10.43 -3.59
C MET A 32 -3.24 -10.33 -3.05
N LEU A 33 -2.50 -9.35 -3.56
CA LEU A 33 -1.22 -8.94 -3.01
C LEU A 33 -1.48 -7.75 -2.08
N ILE A 34 -1.15 -7.87 -0.80
CA ILE A 34 -1.36 -6.84 0.22
C ILE A 34 -0.06 -6.53 0.96
N SER A 35 0.12 -5.28 1.38
CA SER A 35 1.20 -4.88 2.29
C SER A 35 1.20 -5.72 3.57
N THR A 36 2.37 -6.12 4.06
CA THR A 36 2.50 -6.90 5.30
C THR A 36 2.20 -6.04 6.53
N THR A 37 1.70 -6.64 7.60
CA THR A 37 1.51 -5.92 8.88
C THR A 37 2.79 -5.23 9.33
N GLY A 38 2.68 -3.97 9.76
CA GLY A 38 3.82 -3.16 10.23
C GLY A 38 4.72 -2.62 9.12
N SER A 39 4.43 -2.84 7.83
CA SER A 39 5.17 -2.18 6.75
C SER A 39 4.84 -0.70 6.67
N MET A 40 5.83 0.14 6.34
CA MET A 40 5.56 1.49 5.87
C MET A 40 5.04 1.46 4.42
N LEU A 41 4.05 2.30 4.14
CA LEU A 41 3.46 2.49 2.81
C LEU A 41 4.21 3.53 1.97
#